data_AF-A0A4V5PAW3-F1
#
_entry.id   AF-A0A4V5PAW3-F1
#
_cell.length_a   1.000
_cell.length_b   1.000
_cell.length_c   1.000
_cell.angle_alpha   90.00
_cell.angle_beta   90.00
_cell.angle_gamma   90.00
#
_symmetry.space_group_name_H-M   'P 1'
#
loop_
_entity.id
_entity.type
_entity.pdbx_description
1 polymer ?
#
loop_
_entity_poly.entity_id
_entity_poly.type
_entity_poly.pdbx_seq_one_letter_code
_entity_poly.pdbx_strand_id
1 'polypeptide(L)'
;MFKTNRHSPNYRLINIDFTDPEESRWKVLVPEHEKDVLEWVACVRSNFLVLCYLHNVKNSLQLHDLATGALLKTFPLEVGSVVGYSGQKKDTEIFYQFTSFLSPGIIYHCDLTKEELEPRVFREVTVKGIDASDYQTV
;
A
#
# COMPACT_ATOMS: atom_id res chain seq x y z
N MET A 1 13.20 -2.64 -9.77
CA MET A 1 12.10 -1.66 -9.64
C MET A 1 12.50 -0.64 -8.58
N PHE A 2 12.30 0.64 -8.88
CA PHE A 2 12.66 1.77 -8.02
C PHE A 2 11.49 2.74 -7.91
N LYS A 3 11.22 3.23 -6.69
CA LYS A 3 10.36 4.39 -6.45
C LYS A 3 11.18 5.66 -6.66
N THR A 4 10.70 6.57 -7.50
CA THR A 4 11.42 7.80 -7.85
C THR A 4 10.48 9.00 -7.93
N ASN A 5 11.00 10.18 -7.60
CA ASN A 5 10.34 11.47 -7.85
C ASN A 5 10.97 12.23 -9.04
N ARG A 6 11.88 11.59 -9.78
CA ARG A 6 12.53 12.19 -10.95
C ARG A 6 11.48 12.55 -12.02
N HIS A 7 11.30 13.86 -12.21
CA HIS A 7 10.26 14.45 -13.06
C HIS A 7 8.82 14.11 -12.66
N SER A 8 8.62 13.70 -11.39
CA SER A 8 7.32 13.26 -10.87
C SER A 8 7.16 13.62 -9.39
N PRO A 9 6.63 14.81 -9.03
CA PRO A 9 6.48 15.24 -7.64
C PRO A 9 5.68 14.27 -6.75
N ASN A 10 4.68 13.58 -7.28
CA ASN A 10 3.84 12.61 -6.57
C ASN A 10 4.40 11.17 -6.59
N TYR A 11 5.63 11.01 -7.06
CA TYR A 11 6.36 9.75 -7.21
C TYR A 11 5.73 8.77 -8.23
N ARG A 12 6.60 7.94 -8.81
CA ARG A 12 6.24 6.86 -9.73
C ARG A 12 7.16 5.66 -9.54
N LEU A 13 6.79 4.52 -10.12
CA LEU A 13 7.65 3.33 -10.16
C LEU A 13 8.28 3.17 -11.55
N ILE A 14 9.59 2.95 -11.57
CA ILE A 14 10.35 2.70 -12.79
C ILE A 14 11.13 1.38 -12.70
N ASN A 15 11.39 0.79 -13.85
CA ASN A 15 12.34 -0.29 -14.04
C ASN A 15 13.56 0.23 -14.79
N ILE A 16 14.73 -0.04 -14.22
CA ILE A 16 16.03 0.25 -14.79
C ILE A 16 16.71 -1.10 -15.03
N ASP A 17 17.13 -1.34 -16.26
CA ASP A 17 17.98 -2.48 -16.60
C ASP A 17 19.44 -2.08 -16.35
N PHE A 18 20.16 -2.84 -15.53
CA PHE A 18 21.56 -2.53 -15.22
C PHE A 18 22.51 -2.83 -16.38
N THR A 19 22.06 -3.58 -17.39
CA THR A 19 22.80 -3.80 -18.62
C THR A 19 22.63 -2.66 -19.63
N ASP A 20 21.56 -1.86 -19.48
CA ASP A 20 21.24 -0.69 -20.30
C ASP A 20 20.69 0.46 -19.43
N PRO A 21 21.55 1.10 -18.60
CA PRO A 21 21.11 1.96 -17.50
C PRO A 21 20.72 3.39 -17.90
N GLU A 22 20.80 3.75 -19.19
CA GLU A 22 20.52 5.11 -19.66
C GLU A 22 19.07 5.55 -19.35
N GLU A 23 18.89 6.80 -18.89
CA GLU A 23 17.57 7.34 -18.49
C GLU A 23 16.54 7.28 -19.63
N SER A 24 16.98 7.40 -20.88
CA SER A 24 16.15 7.25 -22.09
C SER A 24 15.53 5.85 -22.27
N ARG A 25 16.08 4.84 -21.58
CA ARG A 25 15.67 3.43 -21.63
C ARG A 25 14.85 3.00 -20.43
N TRP A 26 14.75 3.86 -19.41
CA TRP A 26 13.97 3.56 -18.22
C TRP A 26 12.50 3.35 -18.59
N LYS A 27 11.91 2.28 -18.06
CA LYS A 27 10.51 1.95 -18.29
C LYS A 27 9.67 2.36 -17.09
N VAL A 28 8.62 3.12 -17.33
CA VAL A 28 7.63 3.43 -16.28
C VAL A 28 6.78 2.20 -16.05
N LEU A 29 6.81 1.65 -14.82
CA LEU A 29 6.01 0.49 -14.42
C LEU A 29 4.66 0.93 -13.87
N VAL A 30 4.67 1.89 -12.94
CA VAL A 30 3.46 2.54 -12.44
C VAL A 30 3.66 4.04 -12.62
N PRO A 31 2.84 4.71 -13.46
CA PRO A 31 2.96 6.14 -13.67
C PRO A 31 2.64 6.92 -12.41
N GLU A 32 3.03 8.19 -12.42
CA GLU A 32 2.66 9.13 -11.37
C GLU A 32 1.14 9.36 -11.35
N HIS A 33 0.56 9.43 -10.15
CA HIS A 33 -0.85 9.81 -10.00
C HIS A 33 -1.00 11.34 -10.02
N GLU A 34 -2.09 11.83 -10.61
CA GLU A 34 -2.33 13.28 -10.75
C GLU A 34 -2.42 14.01 -9.40
N LYS A 35 -2.95 13.33 -8.37
CA LYS A 35 -3.24 13.93 -7.06
C LYS A 35 -2.65 13.20 -5.86
N ASP A 36 -2.33 11.92 -6.01
CA ASP A 36 -2.08 11.04 -4.87
C ASP A 36 -0.60 10.77 -4.78
N VAL A 37 -0.02 10.96 -3.60
CA VAL A 37 1.42 10.79 -3.42
C VAL A 37 1.70 9.32 -3.13
N LEU A 38 2.57 8.68 -3.91
CA LEU A 38 3.05 7.33 -3.61
C LEU A 38 4.08 7.37 -2.48
N GLU A 39 3.64 7.02 -1.27
CA GLU A 39 4.46 7.07 -0.05
C GLU A 39 5.51 5.97 -0.06
N TRP A 40 5.07 4.73 -0.23
CA TRP A 40 5.95 3.56 -0.24
C TRP A 40 5.43 2.43 -1.13
N VAL A 41 6.35 1.54 -1.48
CA VAL A 41 6.08 0.31 -2.24
C VAL A 41 6.80 -0.86 -1.59
N ALA A 42 6.13 -2.00 -1.52
CA ALA A 42 6.73 -3.26 -1.09
C ALA A 42 6.45 -4.36 -2.13
N CYS A 43 7.39 -5.29 -2.29
CA CYS A 43 7.20 -6.47 -3.13
C CYS A 43 6.90 -7.68 -2.25
N VAL A 44 5.88 -8.46 -2.62
CA VAL A 44 5.41 -9.64 -1.89
C VAL A 44 4.99 -10.74 -2.88
N ARG A 45 4.94 -11.99 -2.44
CA ARG A 45 4.52 -13.16 -3.24
C ARG A 45 5.26 -13.29 -4.58
N SER A 46 6.51 -12.84 -4.65
CA SER A 46 7.39 -12.80 -5.83
C SER A 46 6.96 -11.92 -6.99
N ASN A 47 5.66 -11.75 -7.23
CA ASN A 47 5.09 -11.09 -8.40
C ASN A 47 4.07 -9.99 -8.07
N PHE A 48 3.84 -9.68 -6.78
CA PHE A 48 2.94 -8.60 -6.39
C PHE A 48 3.69 -7.42 -5.79
N LEU A 49 3.05 -6.26 -5.93
CA LEU A 49 3.45 -5.00 -5.34
C LEU A 49 2.32 -4.46 -4.47
N VAL A 50 2.66 -4.09 -3.24
CA VAL A 50 1.77 -3.34 -2.36
C VAL A 50 2.20 -1.88 -2.41
N LEU A 51 1.31 -1.01 -2.86
CA LEU A 51 1.53 0.43 -2.98
C LEU A 51 0.66 1.15 -1.95
N CYS A 52 1.27 2.05 -1.17
CA CYS A 52 0.56 2.94 -0.27
C CYS A 52 0.58 4.35 -0.82
N TYR A 53 -0.61 4.87 -1.08
CA TYR A 53 -0.84 6.23 -1.53
C TYR A 53 -1.36 7.10 -0.39
N LEU A 54 -1.06 8.38 -0.45
CA LEU A 54 -1.66 9.42 0.39
C LEU A 54 -2.59 10.28 -0.46
N HIS A 55 -3.88 10.24 -0.15
CA HIS A 55 -4.92 11.05 -0.76
C HIS A 55 -5.59 11.92 0.30
N ASN A 56 -5.43 13.25 0.23
CA ASN A 56 -6.01 14.19 1.21
C ASN A 56 -5.74 13.78 2.67
N VAL A 57 -4.49 13.38 2.98
CA VAL A 57 -4.04 12.92 4.31
C VAL A 57 -4.66 11.59 4.76
N LYS A 58 -5.19 10.80 3.82
CA LYS A 58 -5.75 9.46 4.07
C LYS A 58 -4.96 8.43 3.29
N ASN A 59 -4.61 7.31 3.92
CA ASN A 59 -3.93 6.25 3.21
C ASN A 59 -4.87 5.38 2.38
N SER A 60 -4.43 5.02 1.19
CA SER A 60 -5.04 4.04 0.29
C SER A 60 -4.01 2.96 -0.02
N LEU A 61 -4.39 1.70 0.16
CA LEU A 61 -3.48 0.57 -0.01
C LEU A 61 -3.94 -0.27 -1.21
N GLN A 62 -3.06 -0.45 -2.18
CA GLN A 62 -3.35 -1.10 -3.46
C GLN A 62 -2.39 -2.25 -3.70
N LEU A 63 -2.90 -3.31 -4.34
CA LEU A 63 -2.14 -4.44 -4.83
C LEU A 63 -2.02 -4.35 -6.35
N HIS A 64 -0.80 -4.41 -6.85
CA HIS A 64 -0.47 -4.37 -8.27
C HIS A 64 0.32 -5.59 -8.70
N ASP A 65 0.25 -5.93 -9.98
CA ASP A 65 1.12 -6.91 -10.61
C ASP A 65 2.52 -6.31 -10.86
N LEU A 66 3.58 -7.05 -10.52
CA LEU A 66 4.97 -6.61 -10.65
C LEU A 66 5.43 -6.51 -12.11
N ALA A 67 4.92 -7.38 -12.99
CA ALA A 67 5.37 -7.44 -14.38
C ALA A 67 4.79 -6.30 -15.22
N THR A 68 3.52 -5.98 -14.98
CA THR A 68 2.73 -5.03 -15.78
C THR A 68 2.48 -3.70 -15.08
N GLY A 69 2.55 -3.66 -13.74
CA GLY A 69 2.14 -2.51 -12.94
C GLY A 69 0.61 -2.36 -12.82
N ALA A 70 -0.17 -3.29 -13.37
CA ALA A 70 -1.62 -3.22 -13.35
C ALA A 70 -2.19 -3.33 -11.94
N LEU A 71 -3.20 -2.50 -11.62
CA LEU A 71 -3.95 -2.58 -10.38
C LEU A 71 -4.77 -3.87 -10.36
N LEU A 72 -4.59 -4.67 -9.32
CA LEU A 72 -5.30 -5.93 -9.09
C LEU A 72 -6.40 -5.78 -8.05
N LYS A 73 -6.12 -5.05 -6.96
CA LYS A 73 -7.07 -4.85 -5.85
C LYS A 73 -6.76 -3.58 -5.08
N THR A 74 -7.81 -2.91 -4.61
CA THR A 74 -7.70 -1.89 -3.54
C THR A 74 -8.17 -2.53 -2.24
N PHE A 75 -7.35 -2.48 -1.19
CA PHE A 75 -7.73 -2.95 0.13
C PHE A 75 -8.67 -1.92 0.77
N PRO A 76 -9.85 -2.32 1.27
CA PRO A 76 -10.75 -1.42 1.97
C PRO A 76 -10.06 -0.91 3.24
N LEU A 77 -9.98 0.42 3.35
CA LEU A 77 -9.48 1.12 4.53
C LEU A 77 -10.46 2.23 4.87
N GLU A 78 -10.67 2.45 6.16
CA GLU A 78 -11.37 3.63 6.64
C GLU A 78 -10.48 4.87 6.54
N VAL A 79 -11.01 6.03 6.94
CA VAL A 79 -10.22 7.26 7.02
C VAL A 79 -9.17 7.11 8.11
N GLY A 80 -7.89 7.09 7.73
CA GLY A 80 -6.78 6.97 8.66
C GLY A 80 -5.44 6.71 7.97
N SER A 81 -4.51 6.12 8.71
CA SER A 81 -3.13 5.90 8.29
C SER A 81 -2.71 4.44 8.41
N VAL A 82 -1.90 3.97 7.46
CA VAL A 82 -1.18 2.70 7.55
C VAL A 82 0.17 2.97 8.20
N VAL A 83 0.33 2.54 9.44
CA VAL A 83 1.51 2.83 10.28
C VAL A 83 2.48 1.66 10.39
N GLY A 84 2.09 0.49 9.89
CA GLY A 84 2.94 -0.70 9.87
C GLY A 84 2.60 -1.61 8.70
N TYR A 85 3.61 -2.28 8.16
CA TYR A 85 3.47 -3.26 7.08
C TYR A 85 4.49 -4.38 7.26
N SER A 86 4.07 -5.61 7.01
CA SER A 86 4.93 -6.80 6.92
C SER A 86 4.50 -7.63 5.71
N GLY A 87 5.47 -8.04 4.92
CA GLY A 87 5.27 -8.85 3.71
C GLY A 87 6.46 -8.67 2.78
N GLN A 88 7.35 -9.66 2.77
CA GLN A 88 8.54 -9.68 1.92
C GLN A 88 8.26 -10.42 0.62
N LYS A 89 9.17 -10.26 -0.36
CA LYS A 89 9.06 -10.90 -1.67
C LYS A 89 8.84 -12.42 -1.60
N LYS A 90 9.42 -13.08 -0.60
CA LYS A 90 9.30 -14.53 -0.38
C LYS A 90 8.02 -14.94 0.36
N ASP A 91 7.37 -14.00 1.03
CA ASP A 91 6.18 -14.27 1.84
C ASP A 91 4.95 -14.32 0.93
N THR A 92 3.95 -15.09 1.34
CA THR A 92 2.71 -15.30 0.58
C THR A 92 1.51 -14.60 1.19
N GLU A 93 1.73 -13.83 2.24
CA GLU A 93 0.72 -13.13 3.01
C GLU A 93 1.25 -11.75 3.43
N ILE A 94 0.35 -10.85 3.76
CA ILE A 94 0.68 -9.52 4.26
C ILE A 94 -0.03 -9.25 5.56
N PHE A 95 0.63 -8.45 6.40
CA PHE A 95 0.03 -7.81 7.56
C PHE A 95 0.20 -6.31 7.43
N TYR A 96 -0.83 -5.54 7.77
CA TYR A 96 -0.74 -4.10 7.83
C TYR A 96 -1.51 -3.56 9.02
N GLN A 97 -0.90 -2.60 9.71
CA GLN A 97 -1.48 -1.94 10.86
C GLN A 97 -2.08 -0.60 10.41
N PHE A 98 -3.39 -0.47 10.61
CA PHE A 98 -4.16 0.73 10.36
C PHE A 98 -4.49 1.41 11.69
N THR A 99 -4.47 2.74 11.72
CA THR A 99 -4.92 3.54 12.86
C THR A 99 -5.73 4.73 12.37
N SER A 100 -6.70 5.15 13.18
CA SER A 100 -7.47 6.37 12.95
C SER A 100 -7.59 7.16 14.26
N PHE A 101 -8.17 8.36 14.21
CA PHE A 101 -8.39 9.19 15.39
C PHE A 101 -9.23 8.49 16.47
N LEU A 102 -10.20 7.68 16.05
CA LEU A 102 -11.13 6.97 16.94
C LEU A 102 -10.81 5.47 17.07
N SER A 103 -9.79 4.99 16.35
CA SER A 103 -9.45 3.57 16.26
C SER A 103 -7.97 3.38 16.64
N PRO A 104 -7.68 2.86 17.87
CA PRO A 104 -6.33 2.79 18.42
C PRO A 104 -5.33 1.98 17.58
N GLY A 105 -5.83 1.02 16.81
CA GLY A 105 -5.03 0.21 15.91
C GLY A 105 -5.71 -1.10 15.55
N ILE A 106 -5.90 -1.34 14.25
CA ILE A 106 -6.37 -2.60 13.70
C ILE A 106 -5.24 -3.19 12.85
N ILE A 107 -4.84 -4.42 13.17
CA ILE A 107 -3.93 -5.21 12.34
C ILE A 107 -4.80 -6.06 11.43
N TYR A 108 -4.64 -5.87 10.14
CA TYR A 108 -5.23 -6.71 9.12
C TYR A 108 -4.22 -7.75 8.64
N HIS A 109 -4.74 -8.89 8.21
CA HIS A 109 -4.02 -9.98 7.55
C HIS A 109 -4.69 -10.29 6.22
N CYS A 110 -3.90 -10.54 5.18
CA CYS A 110 -4.41 -11.03 3.90
C CYS A 110 -3.51 -12.13 3.35
N ASP A 111 -4.07 -13.32 3.15
CA ASP A 111 -3.43 -14.42 2.45
C ASP A 111 -3.50 -14.14 0.94
N LEU A 112 -2.34 -13.87 0.34
CA LEU A 112 -2.25 -13.53 -1.06
C LEU A 112 -2.28 -14.76 -1.96
N THR A 113 -2.32 -15.99 -1.44
CA THR A 113 -2.38 -17.22 -2.25
C THR A 113 -3.76 -17.54 -2.80
N LYS A 114 -4.80 -16.96 -2.20
CA LYS A 114 -6.20 -17.20 -2.57
C LYS A 114 -6.57 -16.56 -3.90
N GLU A 115 -7.56 -17.13 -4.58
CA GLU A 115 -8.16 -16.52 -5.77
C GLU A 115 -8.90 -15.24 -5.37
N GLU A 116 -9.71 -15.32 -4.31
CA GLU A 116 -10.36 -14.17 -3.71
C GLU A 116 -9.53 -13.64 -2.55
N LEU A 117 -9.01 -12.43 -2.71
CA LEU A 117 -8.20 -11.76 -1.70
C LEU A 117 -9.12 -11.04 -0.70
N GLU A 118 -9.20 -11.57 0.51
CA GLU A 118 -9.98 -11.00 1.60
C GLU A 118 -9.06 -10.58 2.75
N PRO A 119 -8.88 -9.28 3.01
CA PRO A 119 -8.24 -8.83 4.23
C PRO A 119 -9.17 -9.07 5.43
N ARG A 120 -8.63 -9.64 6.50
CA ARG A 120 -9.36 -9.96 7.73
C ARG A 120 -8.70 -9.28 8.92
N VAL A 121 -9.49 -8.92 9.92
CA VAL A 121 -8.96 -8.43 11.19
C VAL A 121 -8.20 -9.55 11.85
N PHE A 122 -6.89 -9.35 12.03
CA PHE A 122 -6.00 -10.26 12.75
C PHE A 122 -5.97 -9.92 14.24
N ARG A 123 -5.91 -8.61 14.55
CA ARG A 123 -5.93 -8.11 15.92
C ARG A 123 -6.55 -6.72 15.93
N GLU A 124 -7.43 -6.50 16.88
CA GLU A 124 -8.02 -5.18 17.15
C GLU A 124 -7.64 -4.74 18.56
N VAL A 125 -7.15 -3.50 18.68
CA VAL A 125 -6.83 -2.90 19.97
C VAL A 125 -7.99 -2.00 20.38
N THR A 126 -8.71 -2.41 21.42
CA THR A 126 -9.79 -1.62 22.02
C THR A 126 -9.32 -0.95 23.32
N VAL A 127 -9.65 0.33 23.51
CA VAL A 127 -9.41 1.03 24.79
C VAL A 127 -10.63 0.83 25.69
N LYS A 128 -10.42 0.34 26.91
CA LYS A 128 -11.50 0.19 27.89
C LYS A 128 -12.05 1.57 28.28
N GLY A 129 -13.36 1.76 28.12
CA GLY A 129 -14.05 2.98 28.53
C GLY A 129 -14.13 4.08 27.47
N ILE A 130 -13.71 3.82 26.23
CA ILE A 130 -13.93 4.71 25.08
C ILE A 130 -14.83 3.98 24.09
N ASP A 131 -16.00 4.55 23.80
CA ASP A 131 -16.83 4.15 22.66
C ASP A 131 -16.55 5.11 21.51
N ALA A 132 -16.06 4.61 20.38
CA ALA A 132 -15.75 5.42 19.21
C ALA A 132 -17.00 6.08 18.62
N SER A 133 -18.19 5.50 18.83
CA SER A 133 -19.45 6.04 18.32
C SER A 133 -19.91 7.32 19.03
N ASP A 134 -19.33 7.62 20.21
CA ASP A 134 -19.57 8.87 20.94
C ASP A 134 -18.86 10.08 20.31
N TYR A 135 -17.99 9.86 19.32
CA TYR A 135 -17.14 10.88 18.73
C TYR A 135 -17.23 10.90 17.20
N GLN A 136 -17.00 12.07 16.60
CA GLN A 136 -16.90 12.23 15.15
C GLN A 136 -15.66 13.03 14.78
N THR A 137 -15.06 12.69 13.63
CA THR A 137 -14.01 13.51 13.02
C THR A 137 -14.65 14.33 11.91
N VAL A 138 -14.71 15.65 12.10
CA VAL A 138 -15.21 16.66 11.13
C VAL A 138 -14.10 17.22 10.27
#